data_AF-A0A2H9MKB4-F1
#
_entry.id   AF-A0A2H9MKB4-F1
#
_cell.length_a   1.000
_cell.length_b   1.000
_cell.length_c   1.000
_cell.angle_alpha   90.00
_cell.angle_beta   90.00
_cell.angle_gamma   90.00
#
_symmetry.space_group_name_H-M   'P 1'
#
loop_
_entity.id
_entity.type
_entity.pdbx_description
1 polymer ?
#
loop_
_entity_poly.entity_id
_entity_poly.type
_entity_poly.pdbx_seq_one_letter_code
_entity_poly.pdbx_strand_id
1 'polypeptide(L)' 'MVMMSFKCKRILMPVEKMFREKKIKQLKKAFGERLKIYTEKKYVVVEGEDLKDYRVRDKVYEILEVA' A
#
# COMPACT_ATOMS: atom_id res chain seq x y z
N MET A 1 23.01 -19.25 5.60
CA MET A 1 23.24 -17.80 5.36
C MET A 1 22.80 -17.48 3.95
N VAL A 2 21.56 -17.06 3.75
CA VAL A 2 21.11 -16.53 2.45
C VAL A 2 20.95 -15.03 2.64
N MET A 3 22.05 -14.29 2.43
CA MET A 3 21.97 -12.84 2.26
C MET A 3 21.26 -12.60 0.92
N MET A 4 19.95 -12.38 0.93
CA MET A 4 19.24 -11.91 -0.25
C MET A 4 18.73 -10.52 0.03
N SER A 5 19.28 -9.56 -0.72
CA SER A 5 18.84 -8.17 -0.78
C SER A 5 17.32 -8.12 -1.02
N PHE A 6 16.58 -7.85 0.05
CA PHE A 6 15.15 -7.62 0.00
C PHE A 6 14.90 -6.26 -0.68
N LYS A 7 14.75 -6.29 -2.01
CA LYS A 7 14.24 -5.15 -2.77
C LYS A 7 12.81 -4.85 -2.29
N CYS A 8 12.66 -3.82 -1.47
CA CYS A 8 11.36 -3.20 -1.16
C CYS A 8 10.72 -2.75 -2.48
N LYS A 9 9.60 -3.35 -2.87
CA LYS A 9 8.78 -2.85 -3.98
C LYS A 9 7.93 -1.69 -3.45
N ARG A 10 8.15 -0.49 -4.00
CA ARG A 10 7.36 0.71 -3.71
C ARG A 10 6.31 0.89 -4.80
N ILE A 11 5.06 1.09 -4.39
CA ILE A 11 3.97 1.46 -5.30
C ILE A 11 3.58 2.90 -4.98
N LEU A 12 3.59 3.74 -6.01
CA LEU A 12 3.16 5.14 -5.98
C LEU A 12 1.87 5.24 -6.78
N MET A 13 0.74 5.50 -6.11
CA MET A 13 -0.54 5.72 -6.79
C MET A 13 -1.12 7.11 -6.46
N PRO A 14 -1.61 7.85 -7.48
CA PRO A 14 -2.30 9.11 -7.28
C PRO A 14 -3.69 8.85 -6.68
N VAL A 15 -4.05 9.58 -5.62
CA VAL A 15 -5.38 9.51 -4.98
C VAL A 15 -6.00 10.90 -4.84
N GLU A 16 -7.27 11.02 -5.23
CA GLU A 16 -8.05 12.26 -5.15
C GLU A 16 -8.30 12.72 -3.70
N LYS A 17 -8.28 14.05 -3.50
CA LYS A 17 -8.09 14.70 -2.20
C LYS A 17 -9.21 14.45 -1.18
N MET A 18 -10.46 14.24 -1.60
CA MET A 18 -11.58 14.01 -0.68
C MET A 18 -11.57 12.62 -0.01
N PHE A 19 -10.74 11.69 -0.50
CA PHE A 19 -10.77 10.27 -0.13
C PHE A 19 -9.62 9.81 0.78
N ARG A 20 -8.62 10.66 1.04
CA ARG A 20 -7.34 10.22 1.63
C ARG A 20 -7.46 9.58 3.00
N GLU A 21 -8.13 10.25 3.93
CA GLU A 21 -8.05 9.86 5.33
C GLU A 21 -8.78 8.54 5.60
N LYS A 22 -9.96 8.35 4.98
CA LYS A 22 -10.75 7.11 5.11
C LYS A 22 -10.07 5.93 4.41
N LYS A 23 -9.50 6.13 3.21
CA LYS A 23 -8.81 5.06 2.45
C LYS A 23 -7.52 4.61 3.13
N ILE A 24 -6.69 5.55 3.63
CA ILE A 24 -5.47 5.21 4.38
C ILE A 24 -5.83 4.44 5.65
N LYS A 25 -6.89 4.85 6.34
CA LYS A 25 -7.36 4.15 7.54
C LYS A 25 -7.81 2.74 7.23
N GLN A 26 -8.52 2.50 6.12
CA GLN A 26 -8.90 1.14 5.70
C GLN A 26 -7.69 0.30 5.29
N LEU A 27 -6.77 0.85 4.48
CA LEU A 27 -5.54 0.17 4.10
C LEU A 27 -4.69 -0.16 5.33
N LYS A 28 -4.52 0.77 6.27
CA LYS A 28 -3.82 0.50 7.55
C LYS A 28 -4.55 -0.51 8.41
N LYS A 29 -5.89 -0.53 8.41
CA LYS A 29 -6.65 -1.54 9.15
C LYS A 29 -6.49 -2.93 8.54
N ALA A 30 -6.46 -3.04 7.22
CA ALA A 30 -6.33 -4.31 6.51
C ALA A 30 -4.88 -4.82 6.46
N PHE A 31 -3.91 -3.91 6.35
CA PHE A 31 -2.52 -4.24 6.03
C PHE A 31 -1.48 -3.52 6.88
N GLY A 32 -1.86 -2.68 7.85
CA GLY A 32 -0.91 -1.82 8.58
C GLY A 32 0.17 -2.57 9.37
N GLU A 33 -0.03 -3.85 9.69
CA GLU A 33 1.01 -4.71 10.28
C GLU A 33 1.99 -5.27 9.25
N ARG A 34 1.59 -5.41 7.99
CA ARG A 34 2.38 -6.05 6.91
C ARG A 34 2.96 -5.06 5.90
N LEU A 35 2.29 -3.93 5.72
CA LEU A 35 2.62 -2.88 4.76
C LEU A 35 2.71 -1.52 5.46
N LYS A 36 3.79 -0.79 5.17
CA LYS A 36 3.90 0.64 5.46
C LYS A 36 3.08 1.42 4.45
N ILE A 37 1.98 1.99 4.93
CA ILE A 37 1.12 2.87 4.15
C ILE A 37 1.25 4.29 4.68
N TYR A 38 1.65 5.21 3.83
CA TYR A 38 1.75 6.63 4.13
C TYR A 38 1.36 7.48 2.92
N THR A 39 1.05 8.74 3.15
CA THR A 39 0.81 9.70 2.07
C THR A 39 2.01 10.57 1.87
N GLU A 40 2.42 10.71 0.61
CA GLU A 40 3.44 11.66 0.20
C GLU A 40 2.85 12.65 -0.80
N LYS A 41 2.71 13.92 -0.40
CA LYS A 41 2.13 15.02 -1.18
C LYS A 41 0.75 14.72 -1.74
N LYS A 42 0.68 14.18 -2.97
CA LYS A 42 -0.56 13.82 -3.67
C LYS A 42 -0.79 12.32 -3.85
N TYR A 43 0.11 11.50 -3.33
CA TYR A 43 0.18 10.06 -3.57
C TYR A 43 -0.01 9.30 -2.26
N VAL A 44 -0.64 8.14 -2.35
CA VAL A 44 -0.55 7.11 -1.32
C VAL A 44 0.59 6.20 -1.71
N VAL A 45 1.54 6.06 -0.79
CA VAL A 45 2.68 5.19 -0.92
C VAL A 45 2.42 3.98 -0.06
N VAL A 46 2.46 2.82 -0.71
CA VAL A 46 2.39 1.52 -0.04
C VAL A 46 3.75 0.85 -0.25
N GLU A 47 4.42 0.54 0.85
CA GLU A 47 5.70 -0.14 0.90
C GLU A 47 5.60 -1.37 1.79
N GLY A 48 6.02 -2.51 1.29
CA GLY A 48 6.12 -3.72 2.10
C GLY A 48 6.51 -4.91 1.24
N GLU A 49 7.08 -5.93 1.87
CA GLU A 49 7.49 -7.14 1.17
C GLU A 49 6.31 -7.96 0.69
N ASP A 50 5.21 -7.94 1.45
CA ASP A 50 3.93 -8.55 1.09
C ASP A 50 3.34 -8.01 -0.22
N LEU A 51 3.77 -6.85 -0.74
CA LEU A 51 3.39 -6.39 -2.09
C LEU A 51 3.93 -7.27 -3.22
N LYS A 52 4.90 -8.15 -2.93
CA LYS A 52 5.31 -9.20 -3.88
C LYS A 52 4.21 -10.25 -4.05
N ASP A 53 3.36 -10.43 -3.04
CA ASP A 53 2.23 -11.34 -3.12
C ASP A 53 1.10 -10.68 -3.93
N TYR A 54 0.66 -11.36 -4.98
CA TYR A 54 -0.34 -10.81 -5.87
C TYR A 54 -1.66 -10.57 -5.14
N ARG A 55 -2.02 -11.35 -4.12
CA ARG A 55 -3.30 -11.24 -3.39
C ARG A 55 -3.35 -9.97 -2.55
N VAL A 56 -2.20 -9.62 -1.97
CA VAL A 56 -2.05 -8.39 -1.20
C VAL A 56 -2.15 -7.20 -2.14
N ARG A 57 -1.46 -7.27 -3.28
CA ARG A 57 -1.56 -6.25 -4.33
C ARG A 57 -3.01 -6.09 -4.82
N ASP A 58 -3.68 -7.19 -5.12
CA ASP A 58 -5.06 -7.24 -5.61
C ASP A 58 -6.03 -6.57 -4.63
N LYS A 59 -5.97 -6.92 -3.34
CA LYS A 59 -6.77 -6.26 -2.30
C LYS A 59 -6.45 -4.77 -2.11
N VAL A 60 -5.17 -4.38 -2.25
CA VAL A 60 -4.79 -2.96 -2.20
C VAL A 60 -5.45 -2.20 -3.34
N TYR A 61 -5.45 -2.77 -4.56
CA TYR A 61 -6.18 -2.21 -5.69
C TYR A 61 -7.69 -2.22 -5.48
N GLU A 62 -8.27 -3.28 -4.93
CA GLU A 62 -9.71 -3.39 -4.65
C GLU A 62 -10.20 -2.30 -3.68
N ILE A 63 -9.47 -2.08 -2.58
CA ILE A 63 -9.76 -1.00 -1.60
C ILE A 63 -9.58 0.39 -2.23
N LEU A 64 -8.73 0.51 -3.25
CA LEU A 64 -8.48 1.76 -3.95
C LEU A 64 -9.48 2.02 -5.10
N GLU A 65 -9.94 1.00 -5.84
CA GLU A 65 -10.85 1.06 -7.00
C GLU A 65 -12.32 1.15 -6.62
N VAL A 66 -12.74 0.46 -5.55
CA VAL A 66 -14.13 0.48 -5.06
C VAL A 66 -14.50 1.81 -4.39
N ALA A 67 -13.59 2.78 -4.34
CA ALA A 67 -13.75 4.00 -3.56
C ALA A 67 -13.22 5.23 -4.27
#